data_AF-A0A920GE77-F1
#
_entry.id   AF-A0A920GE77-F1
#
_cell.length_a   1.000
_cell.length_b   1.000
_cell.length_c   1.000
_cell.angle_alpha   90.00
_cell.angle_beta   90.00
_cell.angle_gamma   90.00
#
_symmetry.space_group_name_H-M   'P 1'
#
loop_
_entity.id
_entity.type
_entity.pdbx_description
1 polymer ?
#
loop_
_entity_poly.entity_id
_entity_poly.type
_entity_poly.pdbx_seq_one_letter_code
_entity_poly.pdbx_strand_id
1 'polypeptide(L)' 'MAPKTVQAMNHCVLEVEVIDAPTVRYTQDNQTPIAEMSVRFDPLREGDQPGELKVVGWKPGPGAASRVRLASA' A
#
# COMPACT_ATOMS: atom_id res chain seq x y z
N MET A 1 -22.36 6.50 -25.65
CA MET A 1 -21.03 5.85 -25.64
C MET A 1 -20.44 6.04 -24.25
N ALA A 2 -20.39 4.98 -23.42
CA ALA A 2 -19.79 5.08 -22.08
C ALA A 2 -18.26 5.15 -22.21
N PRO A 3 -17.56 5.95 -21.37
CA PRO A 3 -16.10 5.99 -21.41
C PRO A 3 -15.55 4.60 -21.06
N LYS A 4 -14.69 4.06 -21.93
CA LYS A 4 -13.87 2.89 -21.58
C LYS A 4 -12.95 3.31 -20.44
N THR A 5 -13.09 2.69 -19.28
CA THR A 5 -12.09 2.77 -18.21
C THR A 5 -10.78 2.22 -18.78
N VAL A 6 -9.83 3.10 -19.08
CA VAL A 6 -8.45 2.67 -19.28
C VAL A 6 -7.99 2.15 -17.93
N GLN A 7 -7.68 0.86 -17.83
CA GLN A 7 -6.95 0.36 -16.67
C GLN A 7 -5.61 1.09 -16.65
N ALA A 8 -5.44 2.03 -15.72
CA ALA A 8 -4.18 2.72 -15.54
C ALA A 8 -3.15 1.72 -15.01
N MET A 9 -1.98 1.65 -15.66
CA MET A 9 -0.85 0.87 -15.16
C MET A 9 -0.43 1.44 -13.81
N ASN A 10 -0.58 0.64 -12.75
CA ASN A 10 -0.18 1.01 -11.39
C ASN A 10 0.63 -0.13 -10.80
N HIS A 11 1.91 -0.15 -11.14
CA HIS A 11 2.89 -1.13 -10.67
C HIS A 11 4.08 -0.37 -10.10
N CYS A 12 4.41 -0.64 -8.84
CA CYS A 12 5.46 0.05 -8.10
C CYS A 12 6.29 -0.98 -7.31
N VAL A 13 7.60 -0.84 -7.33
CA VAL A 13 8.56 -1.64 -6.55
C VAL A 13 9.48 -0.65 -5.83
N LEU A 14 9.58 -0.78 -4.52
CA LEU A 14 10.38 0.10 -3.66
C LEU A 14 11.21 -0.78 -2.71
N GLU A 15 12.48 -0.45 -2.53
CA GLU A 15 13.29 -0.93 -1.41
C GLU A 15 13.05 0.00 -0.23
N VAL A 16 12.75 -0.56 0.94
CA VAL A 16 12.30 0.19 2.11
C VAL A 16 12.78 -0.43 3.41
N GLU A 17 12.95 0.40 4.44
CA GLU A 17 13.04 -0.01 5.84
C GLU A 17 11.64 -0.03 6.47
N VAL A 18 11.31 -1.07 7.23
CA VAL A 18 10.06 -1.11 8.03
C VAL A 18 10.30 -0.38 9.35
N ILE A 19 9.65 0.78 9.51
CA ILE A 19 9.82 1.63 10.70
C ILE A 19 8.70 1.44 11.74
N ASP A 20 7.54 0.94 11.32
CA ASP A 20 6.49 0.43 12.22
C ASP A 20 6.09 -0.98 11.80
N ALA A 21 6.12 -1.91 12.76
CA ALA A 21 5.76 -3.31 12.52
C ALA A 21 4.30 -3.43 12.02
N PRO A 22 4.02 -4.42 11.14
CA PRO A 22 2.68 -4.59 10.60
C PRO A 22 1.67 -4.95 11.68
N THR A 23 0.55 -4.24 11.70
CA THR A 23 -0.63 -4.58 12.51
C THR A 23 -1.73 -5.14 11.63
N VAL A 24 -2.47 -6.13 12.14
CA VAL A 24 -3.60 -6.74 11.42
C VAL A 24 -4.90 -6.36 12.11
N ARG A 25 -5.83 -5.83 11.34
CA ARG A 25 -7.22 -5.58 11.76
C ARG A 25 -8.18 -6.18 10.74
N TYR A 26 -9.46 -6.26 11.08
CA TYR A 26 -10.50 -6.72 10.17
C TYR A 26 -11.46 -5.58 9.83
N THR A 27 -12.10 -5.65 8.66
CA THR A 27 -13.22 -4.77 8.29
C THR A 27 -14.42 -4.98 9.23
N GLN A 28 -15.39 -4.07 9.22
CA GLN A 28 -16.54 -4.10 10.13
C GLN A 28 -17.38 -5.38 10.02
N ASP A 29 -17.43 -6.00 8.83
CA ASP A 29 -18.07 -7.30 8.59
C ASP A 29 -17.22 -8.49 9.07
N ASN A 30 -16.01 -8.24 9.56
CA ASN A 30 -15.00 -9.20 9.99
C ASN A 30 -14.55 -10.18 8.90
N GLN A 31 -14.77 -9.84 7.62
CA GLN A 31 -14.48 -10.74 6.50
C GLN A 31 -13.13 -10.47 5.83
N THR A 32 -12.66 -9.21 5.85
CA THR A 32 -11.44 -8.82 5.15
C THR A 32 -10.34 -8.44 6.14
N PRO A 33 -9.25 -9.22 6.23
CA PRO A 33 -8.06 -8.80 6.97
C PRO A 33 -7.37 -7.66 6.24
N ILE A 34 -6.96 -6.66 7.00
CA ILE A 34 -6.21 -5.49 6.56
C ILE A 34 -4.92 -5.45 7.38
N ALA A 35 -3.79 -5.56 6.68
CA ALA A 35 -2.46 -5.37 7.26
C ALA A 35 -1.98 -3.95 6.99
N GLU A 36 -1.53 -3.24 8.02
CA GLU A 36 -1.00 -1.86 7.91
C GLU A 36 0.39 -1.79 8.53
N MET A 37 1.33 -1.15 7.83
CA MET A 37 2.68 -0.85 8.32
C MET A 37 3.15 0.53 7.82
N SER A 38 4.14 1.09 8.49
CA SER A 38 4.85 2.29 8.04
C SER A 38 6.25 1.89 7.57
N VAL A 39 6.65 2.41 6.41
CA VAL A 39 7.97 2.15 5.83
C VAL A 39 8.65 3.46 5.46
N ARG A 40 9.98 3.45 5.45
CA ARG A 40 10.83 4.56 5.02
C ARG A 40 11.70 4.13 3.84
N PHE A 41 12.00 5.05 2.94
CA PHE A 41 12.98 4.87 1.87
C PHE A 41 13.93 6.06 1.79
N ASP A 42 15.11 5.81 1.24
CA ASP A 42 16.17 6.81 1.14
C ASP A 42 15.71 8.05 0.36
N PRO A 43 16.22 9.25 0.73
CA PRO A 43 15.91 10.46 0.01
C PRO A 43 16.41 10.38 -1.45
N LEU A 44 15.63 10.95 -2.37
CA LEU A 44 15.97 10.94 -3.80
C LEU A 44 17.12 11.91 -4.14
N ARG A 45 17.42 12.84 -3.24
CA ARG A 45 18.48 13.86 -3.40
C ARG A 45 19.22 14.06 -2.10
N GLU A 46 20.48 14.45 -2.22
CA GLU A 46 21.31 14.80 -1.08
C GLU A 46 20.71 16.02 -0.35
N GLY A 47 20.56 15.91 0.96
CA GLY A 47 20.00 16.95 1.82
C GLY A 47 18.48 16.89 2.00
N ASP A 48 17.76 16.07 1.23
CA ASP A 48 16.32 15.87 1.43
C ASP A 48 16.03 14.93 2.62
N GLN A 49 14.83 15.05 3.20
CA GLN A 49 14.35 14.09 4.20
C GLN A 49 14.02 12.74 3.55
N PRO A 50 14.23 11.61 4.26
CA PRO A 50 13.75 10.32 3.81
C PRO A 50 12.24 10.32 3.55
N GLY A 51 11.81 9.56 2.55
CA GLY A 51 10.39 9.42 2.24
C GLY A 51 9.74 8.38 3.15
N GLU A 52 8.51 8.63 3.59
CA GLU A 52 7.74 7.68 4.41
C GLU A 52 6.40 7.35 3.76
N LEU A 53 6.01 6.08 3.84
CA LEU A 53 4.76 5.57 3.31
C LEU A 53 4.04 4.70 4.32
N LYS A 54 2.73 4.89 4.39
CA LYS A 54 1.81 3.90 4.91
C LYS A 54 1.50 2.86 3.84
N VAL A 55 1.75 1.59 4.17
CA VAL A 55 1.45 0.44 3.31
C VAL A 55 0.23 -0.28 3.88
N VAL A 56 -0.80 -0.46 3.05
CA VAL A 56 -2.02 -1.18 3.42
C VAL A 56 -2.25 -2.34 2.45
N GLY A 57 -2.22 -3.57 2.96
CA GLY A 57 -2.50 -4.78 2.19
C GLY A 57 -3.87 -5.37 2.54
N TRP A 58 -4.66 -5.74 1.52
CA TRP A 58 -5.93 -6.46 1.72
C TRP A 58 -6.23 -7.42 0.56
N LYS A 59 -7.07 -8.43 0.84
CA LYS A 59 -7.60 -9.35 -0.17
C LYS A 59 -9.12 -9.23 -0.20
N PRO A 60 -9.73 -8.73 -1.29
CA PRO A 60 -11.17 -8.47 -1.35
C PRO A 60 -12.03 -9.75 -1.56
N GLY A 61 -11.55 -10.90 -1.13
CA GLY A 61 -12.27 -12.18 -1.16
C GLY A 61 -11.65 -13.28 -2.03
N PRO A 62 -12.31 -14.45 -2.11
CA PRO A 62 -11.87 -15.59 -2.92
C PRO A 62 -11.81 -15.25 -4.41
N GLY A 63 -10.74 -15.65 -5.09
CA GLY A 63 -10.57 -15.41 -6.54
C GLY A 63 -10.13 -14.00 -6.94
N ALA A 64 -10.08 -13.04 -6.01
CA ALA A 64 -9.57 -11.71 -6.27
C ALA A 64 -8.06 -11.59 -6.01
N ALA A 65 -7.40 -10.74 -6.80
CA ALA A 65 -5.98 -10.43 -6.59
C ALA A 65 -5.78 -9.62 -5.29
N SER A 66 -4.71 -9.91 -4.57
CA SER A 66 -4.29 -9.09 -3.42
C SER A 66 -4.02 -7.67 -3.88
N ARG A 67 -4.40 -6.70 -3.06
CA ARG A 67 -4.23 -5.27 -3.34
C ARG A 67 -3.36 -4.63 -2.28
N VAL A 68 -2.54 -3.68 -2.73
CA VAL A 68 -1.73 -2.82 -1.88
C VAL A 68 -2.08 -1.38 -2.17
N ARG A 69 -2.23 -0.58 -1.12
CA ARG A 69 -2.28 0.89 -1.20
C ARG A 69 -1.04 1.45 -0.52
N LEU A 70 -0.38 2.34 -1.23
CA LEU A 70 0.66 3.20 -0.71
C LEU A 70 0.05 4.59 -0.55
N ALA A 71 0.29 5.22 0.60
CA ALA A 71 -0.04 6.61 0.86
C ALA A 71 1.14 7.26 1.58
N SER A 72 1.40 8.54 1.33
CA SER A 72 2.32 9.31 2.17
C SER A 72 1.86 9.20 3.62
N ALA A 73 2.80 8.84 4.51
CA ALA A 73 2.54 8.79 5.94
C ALA A 73 2.23 10.19 6.49
#